data_AF-A0A940EU94-F1
#
_entry.id   AF-A0A940EU94-F1
#
_cell.length_a   1.000
_cell.length_b   1.000
_cell.length_c   1.000
_cell.angle_alpha   90.00
_cell.angle_beta   90.00
_cell.angle_gamma   90.00
#
_symmetry.space_group_name_H-M   'P 1'
#
loop_
_entity.id
_entity.type
_entity.pdbx_description
1 polymer ?
#
loop_
_entity_poly.entity_id
_entity_poly.type
_entity_poly.pdbx_seq_one_letter_code
_entity_poly.pdbx_strand_id
1 'polypeptide(L)'
;MRAPEARAGSPRLPALAALGLLAAALWAAQALRAPPRPAPAPAAAAPDDGGADALRQELLRLDHALRTPIGAANAALALLETATDDAALQAQARQVIARQLARMTALTEELRALARRHPD
;
A
#
# COMPACT_ATOMS: atom_id res chain seq x y z
N MET A 1 51.54 24.87 -9.85
CA MET A 1 50.58 25.35 -10.87
C MET A 1 49.36 24.44 -10.80
N ARG A 2 48.17 25.04 -10.89
CA ARG A 2 46.86 24.63 -10.37
C ARG A 2 46.40 23.18 -10.63
N ALA A 3 45.74 22.63 -9.61
CA ALA A 3 44.86 21.47 -9.67
C ALA A 3 43.61 21.72 -10.53
N PRO A 4 43.01 20.68 -11.12
CA PRO A 4 41.66 20.77 -11.69
C PRO A 4 40.59 20.51 -10.63
N GLU A 5 39.77 21.52 -10.35
CA GLU A 5 38.50 21.41 -9.64
C GLU A 5 37.45 20.77 -10.55
N ALA A 6 36.90 19.62 -10.14
CA ALA A 6 35.72 19.04 -10.74
C ALA A 6 34.48 19.45 -9.94
N ARG A 7 33.53 20.05 -10.66
CA ARG A 7 32.27 20.64 -10.18
C ARG A 7 31.27 19.61 -9.66
N ALA A 8 30.42 20.14 -8.79
CA ALA A 8 29.24 19.55 -8.16
C ALA A 8 28.31 18.75 -9.08
N GLY A 9 27.80 17.64 -8.55
CA GLY A 9 26.60 16.95 -8.97
C GLY A 9 25.99 16.24 -7.77
N SER A 10 25.11 16.94 -7.04
CA SER A 10 24.47 16.44 -5.83
C SER A 10 23.52 15.27 -6.13
N PRO A 11 23.65 14.10 -5.48
CA PRO A 11 22.59 13.10 -5.52
C PRO A 11 21.45 13.58 -4.62
N ARG A 12 20.35 14.04 -5.22
CA ARG A 12 19.07 14.21 -4.52
C ARG A 12 18.21 12.98 -4.79
N LEU A 13 17.56 12.52 -3.71
CA LEU A 13 16.58 11.43 -3.55
C LEU A 13 17.20 10.12 -3.02
N PRO A 14 16.64 9.54 -1.93
CA PRO A 14 15.20 9.34 -1.76
C PRO A 14 14.66 9.78 -0.39
N ALA A 15 14.01 10.94 -0.34
CA ALA A 15 13.23 11.38 0.84
C ALA A 15 11.94 10.55 1.05
N LEU A 16 11.58 9.66 0.12
CA LEU A 16 10.33 8.88 0.18
C LEU A 16 10.48 7.53 0.93
N ALA A 17 11.69 7.01 1.15
CA ALA A 17 11.90 5.77 1.91
C ALA A 17 11.84 6.00 3.44
N ALA A 18 12.09 7.22 3.90
CA ALA A 18 12.12 7.55 5.33
C ALA A 18 10.70 7.64 5.94
N LEU A 19 9.66 7.95 5.16
CA LEU A 19 8.30 8.14 5.67
C LEU A 19 7.62 6.82 6.08
N GLY A 20 7.87 5.73 5.35
CA GLY A 20 7.25 4.42 5.63
C GLY A 20 7.77 3.74 6.90
N LEU A 21 9.06 3.89 7.19
CA LEU A 21 9.69 3.34 8.39
C LEU A 21 9.31 4.11 9.68
N LEU A 22 9.06 5.42 9.59
CA LEU A 22 8.62 6.24 10.71
C LEU A 22 7.19 5.89 11.19
N ALA A 23 6.28 5.57 10.27
CA ALA A 23 4.91 5.20 10.63
C ALA A 23 4.83 3.88 11.41
N ALA A 24 5.65 2.88 11.06
CA ALA A 24 5.69 1.58 11.75
C ALA A 24 6.28 1.69 13.17
N ALA A 25 7.32 2.51 13.35
CA ALA A 25 7.94 2.72 14.66
C ALA A 25 7.03 3.48 15.64
N LEU A 26 6.26 4.45 15.15
CA LEU A 26 5.25 5.16 15.95
C LEU A 26 4.08 4.25 16.36
N TRP A 27 3.67 3.31 15.50
CA TRP A 27 2.65 2.30 15.83
C TRP A 27 3.09 1.35 16.95
N ALA A 28 4.33 0.85 16.89
CA ALA A 28 4.85 -0.07 17.90
C ALA A 28 5.00 0.58 19.29
N ALA A 29 5.42 1.85 19.34
CA ALA A 29 5.58 2.59 20.59
C ALA A 29 4.24 2.93 21.27
N GLN A 30 3.15 3.06 20.52
CA GLN A 30 1.83 3.38 21.05
C GLN A 30 1.13 2.15 21.65
N ALA A 31 1.34 0.96 21.06
CA ALA A 31 0.83 -0.30 21.60
C ALA A 31 1.43 -0.66 22.98
N LEU A 32 2.68 -0.23 23.24
CA LEU A 32 3.37 -0.45 24.51
C LEU A 32 2.99 0.56 25.60
N ARG A 33 2.31 1.65 25.24
CA ARG A 33 1.86 2.71 26.17
C ARG A 33 0.42 2.53 26.66
N ALA A 34 -0.26 1.45 26.28
CA ALA A 34 -1.60 1.15 26.75
C ALA A 34 -1.59 0.96 28.29
N PRO A 35 -2.24 1.84 29.08
CA PRO A 35 -2.28 1.69 30.52
C PRO A 35 -3.14 0.49 30.93
N PRO A 36 -2.87 -0.15 32.09
CA PRO A 36 -3.72 -1.19 32.63
C PRO A 36 -5.12 -0.62 32.91
N ARG A 37 -6.13 -1.29 32.34
CA ARG A 37 -7.54 -0.90 32.37
C ARG A 37 -8.05 -0.80 33.82
N PRO A 38 -8.54 0.37 34.28
CA PRO A 38 -9.21 0.47 35.58
C PRO A 38 -10.60 -0.18 35.54
N ALA A 39 -11.03 -0.68 36.70
CA ALA A 39 -12.30 -1.37 36.95
C ALA A 39 -13.55 -0.56 36.51
N PRO A 40 -14.68 -1.22 36.18
CA PRO A 40 -15.78 -0.59 35.46
C PRO A 40 -16.54 0.43 36.33
N ALA A 41 -16.57 1.68 35.87
CA ALA A 41 -17.47 2.74 36.31
C ALA A 41 -18.77 2.72 35.47
N PRO A 42 -19.92 3.20 36.01
CA PRO A 42 -21.23 3.06 35.37
C PRO A 42 -21.31 3.81 34.04
N ALA A 43 -22.05 3.20 33.10
CA ALA A 43 -22.14 3.50 31.68
C ALA A 43 -22.33 4.99 31.34
N ALA A 44 -21.21 5.66 31.04
CA ALA A 44 -21.20 6.78 30.11
C ALA A 44 -21.38 6.20 28.70
N ALA A 45 -22.23 6.84 27.89
CA ALA A 45 -22.47 6.47 26.50
C ALA A 45 -21.11 6.23 25.80
N ALA A 46 -20.92 5.00 25.33
CA ALA A 46 -19.71 4.61 24.62
C ALA A 46 -19.51 5.54 23.41
N PRO A 47 -18.28 6.02 23.16
CA PRO A 47 -17.99 6.70 21.91
C PRO A 47 -18.33 5.76 20.73
N ASP A 48 -18.75 6.35 19.62
CA ASP A 48 -19.22 5.66 18.42
C ASP A 48 -18.04 4.98 17.70
N ASP A 49 -17.56 3.87 18.27
CA ASP A 49 -16.41 3.10 17.80
C ASP A 49 -16.67 2.40 16.45
N GLY A 50 -17.95 2.34 16.03
CA GLY A 50 -18.37 1.64 14.81
C GLY A 50 -17.77 2.21 13.52
N GLY A 51 -17.51 3.52 13.46
CA GLY A 51 -16.92 4.16 12.29
C GLY A 51 -15.45 3.80 12.07
N ALA A 52 -14.67 3.71 13.14
CA ALA A 52 -13.25 3.37 13.09
C ALA A 52 -13.03 1.90 12.72
N ASP A 53 -13.83 1.00 13.29
CA ASP A 53 -13.80 -0.42 12.96
C ASP A 53 -14.25 -0.70 11.52
N ALA A 54 -15.29 -0.01 11.04
CA ALA A 54 -15.74 -0.12 9.65
C ALA A 54 -14.65 0.36 8.66
N LEU A 55 -14.00 1.50 8.93
CA LEU A 55 -12.89 1.98 8.10
C LEU A 55 -11.72 0.97 8.07
N ARG A 56 -11.36 0.42 9.23
CA ARG A 56 -10.31 -0.60 9.34
C ARG A 56 -10.64 -1.84 8.52
N GLN A 57 -11.88 -2.35 8.61
CA GLN A 57 -12.32 -3.51 7.84
C GLN A 57 -12.27 -3.24 6.33
N GLU A 58 -12.72 -2.07 5.90
CA GLU A 58 -12.70 -1.68 4.49
C GLU A 58 -11.26 -1.58 3.94
N LEU A 59 -10.33 -1.03 4.73
CA LEU A 59 -8.91 -0.98 4.37
C LEU A 59 -8.27 -2.38 4.28
N LEU A 60 -8.59 -3.27 5.21
CA LEU A 60 -8.12 -4.66 5.16
C LEU A 60 -8.69 -5.40 3.94
N ARG A 61 -9.95 -5.14 3.60
CA ARG A 61 -10.58 -5.68 2.39
C ARG A 61 -9.85 -5.21 1.13
N LEU A 62 -9.54 -3.91 1.03
CA LEU A 62 -8.84 -3.33 -0.10
C LEU A 62 -7.40 -3.86 -0.22
N ASP A 63 -6.65 -3.98 0.88
CA ASP A 63 -5.33 -4.61 0.89
C ASP A 63 -5.40 -6.04 0.33
N HIS A 64 -6.34 -6.83 0.84
CA HIS A 64 -6.53 -8.20 0.37
C HIS A 64 -6.89 -8.25 -1.12
N ALA A 65 -7.80 -7.38 -1.55
CA ALA A 65 -8.25 -7.30 -2.94
C ALA A 65 -7.14 -6.87 -3.91
N LEU A 66 -6.15 -6.11 -3.47
CA LEU A 66 -4.98 -5.71 -4.27
C LEU A 66 -3.95 -6.83 -4.43
N ARG A 67 -3.80 -7.73 -3.45
CA ARG A 67 -2.79 -8.81 -3.52
C ARG A 67 -3.03 -9.76 -4.69
N THR A 68 -4.28 -10.10 -4.97
CA THR A 68 -4.64 -11.03 -6.06
C THR A 68 -4.25 -10.53 -7.45
N PRO A 69 -4.66 -9.33 -7.91
CA PRO A 69 -4.27 -8.83 -9.24
C PRO A 69 -2.76 -8.62 -9.37
N ILE A 70 -2.06 -8.22 -8.30
CA ILE A 70 -0.59 -8.11 -8.30
C ILE A 70 0.05 -9.48 -8.54
N GLY A 71 -0.39 -10.51 -7.80
CA GLY A 71 0.12 -11.87 -7.98
C GLY A 71 -0.11 -12.40 -9.40
N ALA A 72 -1.31 -12.18 -9.95
CA ALA A 72 -1.64 -12.59 -11.32
C ALA A 72 -0.83 -11.84 -12.39
N ALA A 73 -0.58 -10.53 -12.20
CA ALA A 73 0.27 -9.76 -13.09
C ALA A 73 1.73 -10.25 -13.04
N ASN A 74 2.26 -10.53 -11.85
CA ASN A 74 3.62 -11.07 -11.69
C ASN A 74 3.77 -12.44 -12.36
N ALA A 75 2.79 -13.34 -12.19
CA ALA A 75 2.81 -14.63 -12.86
C ALA A 75 2.78 -14.49 -14.39
N ALA A 76 1.98 -13.56 -14.91
CA ALA A 76 1.94 -13.28 -16.34
C ALA A 76 3.25 -12.67 -16.86
N LEU A 77 3.92 -11.81 -16.09
CA LEU A 77 5.24 -11.29 -16.44
C LEU A 77 6.29 -12.41 -16.49
N ALA A 78 6.29 -13.33 -15.51
CA ALA A 78 7.17 -14.50 -15.52
C ALA A 78 6.95 -15.40 -16.75
N LEU A 79 5.70 -15.52 -17.23
CA LEU A 79 5.40 -16.23 -18.48
C LEU A 79 5.99 -15.51 -19.69
N LEU A 80 5.97 -14.17 -19.73
CA LEU A 80 6.60 -13.41 -20.83
C LEU A 80 8.12 -13.55 -20.84
N GLU A 81 8.74 -13.69 -19.68
CA GLU A 81 10.19 -13.90 -19.54
C GLU A 81 10.64 -15.31 -19.98
N THR A 82 9.76 -16.30 -19.83
CA THR A 82 10.10 -17.72 -20.05
C THR A 82 9.57 -18.29 -21.37
N ALA A 83 8.47 -17.77 -21.91
CA ALA A 83 7.83 -18.25 -23.13
C ALA A 83 8.29 -17.48 -24.38
N THR A 84 9.59 -17.41 -24.65
CA THR A 84 10.19 -16.58 -25.71
C THR A 84 9.67 -16.93 -27.12
N ASP A 85 9.39 -18.20 -27.38
CA ASP A 85 9.02 -18.70 -28.72
C ASP A 85 7.52 -19.01 -28.87
N ASP A 86 6.71 -18.77 -27.84
CA ASP A 86 5.25 -18.99 -27.88
C ASP A 86 4.50 -17.66 -27.92
N ALA A 87 4.27 -17.17 -29.14
CA ALA A 87 3.56 -15.91 -29.38
C ALA A 87 2.11 -15.91 -28.86
N ALA A 88 1.44 -17.06 -28.83
CA ALA A 88 0.08 -17.17 -28.34
C ALA A 88 0.03 -17.04 -26.82
N LEU A 89 0.95 -17.71 -26.12
CA LEU A 89 1.10 -17.60 -24.67
C LEU A 89 1.51 -16.17 -24.25
N GLN A 90 2.41 -15.54 -25.01
CA GLN A 90 2.76 -14.14 -24.77
C GLN A 90 1.57 -13.20 -24.91
N ALA A 91 0.75 -13.39 -25.95
CA ALA A 91 -0.46 -12.59 -26.13
C ALA A 91 -1.43 -12.75 -24.96
N GLN A 92 -1.64 -13.98 -24.48
CA GLN A 92 -2.49 -14.25 -23.31
C GLN A 92 -1.94 -13.60 -22.04
N ALA A 93 -0.63 -13.69 -21.79
CA ALA A 93 0.01 -13.07 -20.64
C ALA A 93 -0.16 -11.54 -20.65
N ARG A 94 0.04 -10.89 -21.81
CA ARG A 94 -0.21 -9.43 -21.97
C ARG A 94 -1.67 -9.07 -21.67
N GLN A 95 -2.63 -9.89 -22.12
CA GLN A 95 -4.05 -9.66 -21.82
C GLN A 95 -4.37 -9.80 -20.33
N VAL A 96 -3.76 -10.78 -19.63
CA VAL A 96 -3.91 -10.92 -18.18
C VAL A 96 -3.40 -9.67 -17.48
N ILE A 97 -2.20 -9.19 -17.83
CA ILE A 97 -1.61 -7.96 -17.28
C ILE A 97 -2.55 -6.78 -17.48
N ALA A 98 -3.05 -6.57 -18.70
CA ALA A 98 -3.96 -5.47 -19.01
C ALA A 98 -5.24 -5.51 -18.15
N ARG A 99 -5.84 -6.70 -17.96
CA ARG A 99 -7.01 -6.87 -17.09
C ARG A 99 -6.69 -6.59 -15.62
N GLN A 100 -5.54 -7.04 -15.12
CA GLN A 100 -5.17 -6.81 -13.72
C GLN A 100 -4.86 -5.34 -13.46
N LEU A 101 -4.21 -4.64 -14.40
CA LEU A 101 -3.99 -3.19 -14.32
C LEU A 101 -5.33 -2.44 -14.24
N ALA A 102 -6.29 -2.77 -15.10
CA ALA A 102 -7.62 -2.16 -15.04
C ALA A 102 -8.32 -2.40 -13.68
N ARG A 103 -8.22 -3.62 -13.13
CA ARG A 103 -8.74 -3.93 -11.79
C ARG A 103 -8.03 -3.13 -10.69
N MET A 104 -6.71 -2.99 -10.75
CA MET A 104 -5.95 -2.19 -9.79
C MET A 104 -6.34 -0.70 -9.85
N THR A 105 -6.61 -0.17 -11.04
CA THR A 105 -7.14 1.19 -11.20
C THR A 105 -8.48 1.34 -10.48
N ALA A 106 -9.41 0.39 -10.67
CA ALA A 106 -10.70 0.42 -9.98
C ALA A 106 -10.56 0.38 -8.44
N LEU A 107 -9.69 -0.49 -7.91
CA LEU A 107 -9.41 -0.55 -6.47
C LEU A 107 -8.79 0.74 -5.92
N THR A 108 -7.97 1.42 -6.74
CA THR A 108 -7.40 2.73 -6.37
C THR A 108 -8.48 3.81 -6.30
N GLU A 109 -9.47 3.77 -7.18
CA GLU A 109 -10.63 4.68 -7.10
C GLU A 109 -11.52 4.37 -5.89
N GLU A 110 -11.70 3.10 -5.52
CA GLU A 110 -12.38 2.71 -4.28
C GLU A 110 -11.66 3.27 -3.05
N LEU A 111 -10.33 3.14 -2.99
CA LEU A 111 -9.51 3.72 -1.92
C LEU A 111 -9.65 5.24 -1.87
N ARG A 112 -9.61 5.92 -3.02
CA ARG A 112 -9.82 7.37 -3.07
C ARG A 112 -11.22 7.76 -2.60
N ALA A 113 -12.24 6.98 -2.94
CA ALA A 113 -13.59 7.21 -2.46
C ALA A 113 -13.70 7.01 -0.94
N LEU A 114 -13.00 6.03 -0.39
CA LEU A 114 -12.91 5.81 1.05
C LEU A 114 -12.25 7.01 1.76
N ALA A 115 -11.10 7.48 1.26
CA ALA A 115 -10.41 8.63 1.82
C ALA A 115 -11.28 9.90 1.82
N ARG A 116 -12.10 10.11 0.78
CA ARG A 116 -13.05 11.24 0.74
C ARG A 116 -14.20 11.12 1.75
N ARG A 117 -14.60 9.91 2.14
CA ARG A 117 -15.66 9.68 3.14
C ARG A 117 -15.15 9.83 4.58
N HIS A 118 -13.85 9.66 4.78
CA HIS A 118 -13.20 9.81 6.08
C HIS A 118 -12.11 10.89 5.99
N PRO A 119 -12.47 12.16 5.76
CA PRO A 119 -11.52 13.26 5.86
C PRO A 119 -11.07 13.41 7.33
N ASP A 120 -9.78 13.68 7.53
CA ASP A 120 -9.15 13.86 8.85
C ASP A 120 -9.85 14.89 9.75
#